data_AF-A0A9P9XBZ1-F1
#
_entry.id   AF-A0A9P9XBZ1-F1
#
_cell.length_a   1.000
_cell.length_b   1.000
_cell.length_c   1.000
_cell.angle_alpha   90.00
_cell.angle_beta   90.00
_cell.angle_gamma   90.00
#
_symmetry.space_group_name_H-M   'P 1'
#
loop_
_entity.id
_entity.type
_entity.pdbx_description
1 polymer ?
#
loop_
_entity_poly.entity_id
_entity_poly.type
_entity_poly.pdbx_seq_one_letter_code
_entity_poly.pdbx_strand_id
1 'polypeptide(L)'
;MTYNHKPYFHTVTTSKAFLREPQQKENWLESLDEVSASHWGRHQLSALRVLVPKPKNRLPSRSAFWQDHCGARAALERLVQGPEPSDNINRPTPRSEYALQKAYGTSLGSTWAALNRLCQTGKAETKHQHVDTDDPDAELAGHGTSTTSSPPARLTPEPEKNQRAPPPLHSSPESLPEQRRSKRTRPNNTVTNTYEPLISSSPSVSTKQPSSPPYINEEESVVHPALSEDLTHRFASAFIRHILYNIPTDDEHHVDFDDHRLSLKCRLESGISYTSIDDGGLLLVADSARVHGRIAILEAKRNLASIDSGRHILTDERFAQLIGQALAIAVNRPQKWAGLQHT
;
A
#
# COMPACT_ATOMS: atom_id res chain seq x y z
N MET A 1 9.23 26.72 24.93
CA MET A 1 10.12 25.54 25.04
C MET A 1 9.71 24.54 23.97
N THR A 2 10.45 24.44 22.89
CA THR A 2 10.21 23.43 21.84
C THR A 2 10.84 22.12 22.28
N TYR A 3 10.03 21.13 22.63
CA TYR A 3 10.53 19.78 22.90
C TYR A 3 11.19 19.23 21.64
N ASN A 4 12.50 19.02 21.71
CA ASN A 4 13.26 18.41 20.63
C ASN A 4 12.94 16.92 20.59
N HIS A 5 11.80 16.56 20.00
CA HIS A 5 11.41 15.17 19.80
C HIS A 5 12.37 14.54 18.81
N LYS A 6 13.37 13.82 19.34
CA LYS A 6 14.14 12.90 18.51
C LYS A 6 13.18 11.82 18.00
N PRO A 7 13.19 11.51 16.70
CA PRO A 7 12.38 10.42 16.16
C PRO A 7 12.72 9.14 16.92
N TYR A 8 11.70 8.39 17.32
CA TYR A 8 11.86 7.22 18.21
C TYR A 8 12.88 6.20 17.64
N PHE A 9 12.99 6.09 16.32
CA PHE A 9 13.97 5.23 15.64
C PHE A 9 15.44 5.50 15.97
N HIS A 10 15.74 6.69 16.48
CA HIS A 10 17.08 7.06 16.90
C HIS A 10 17.37 6.77 18.38
N THR A 11 16.36 6.54 19.21
CA THR A 11 16.53 6.31 20.66
C THR A 11 16.74 4.82 20.97
N VAL A 12 15.99 3.93 20.32
CA VAL A 12 16.06 2.48 20.57
C VAL A 12 16.94 1.77 19.53
N THR A 13 18.25 1.69 19.79
CA THR A 13 19.19 1.00 18.88
C THR A 13 19.95 -0.17 19.53
N THR A 14 19.71 -0.42 20.81
CA THR A 14 20.35 -1.50 21.58
C THR A 14 19.35 -2.12 22.53
N SER A 15 19.55 -3.37 22.94
CA SER A 15 18.69 -4.05 23.92
C SER A 15 18.60 -3.27 25.23
N LYS A 16 19.72 -2.67 25.67
CA LYS A 16 19.75 -1.83 26.88
C LYS A 16 18.94 -0.54 26.74
N ALA A 17 18.87 0.05 25.54
CA ALA A 17 18.05 1.22 25.30
C ALA A 17 16.55 0.87 25.30
N PHE A 18 16.19 -0.29 24.74
CA PHE A 18 14.82 -0.79 24.77
C PHE A 18 14.31 -1.07 26.19
N LEU A 19 15.14 -1.68 27.05
CA LEU A 19 14.79 -1.96 28.44
C LEU A 19 14.57 -0.70 29.30
N ARG A 20 14.95 0.49 28.81
CA ARG A 20 14.73 1.78 29.51
C ARG A 20 13.43 2.46 29.10
N GLU A 21 12.80 2.03 28.02
CA GLU A 21 11.46 2.53 27.66
C GLU A 21 10.45 2.07 28.72
N PRO A 22 9.46 2.89 29.11
CA PRO A 22 8.44 2.49 30.07
C PRO A 22 7.65 1.30 29.49
N GLN A 23 8.02 0.09 29.89
CA GLN A 23 7.36 -1.13 29.39
C GLN A 23 5.97 -1.26 30.02
N GLN A 24 4.96 -1.46 29.19
CA GLN A 24 3.76 -2.16 29.66
C GLN A 24 4.19 -3.60 29.97
N LYS A 25 3.79 -4.10 31.14
CA LYS A 25 4.34 -5.27 31.85
C LYS A 25 4.19 -6.65 31.17
N GLU A 26 4.00 -6.74 29.86
CA GLU A 26 3.82 -8.01 29.15
C GLU A 26 5.07 -8.49 28.43
N ASN A 27 5.19 -9.80 28.30
CA ASN A 27 6.25 -10.47 27.55
C ASN A 27 6.15 -10.04 26.09
N TRP A 28 6.90 -9.01 25.70
CA TRP A 28 6.74 -8.31 24.43
C TRP A 28 6.87 -9.24 23.20
N LEU A 29 7.61 -10.34 23.33
CA LEU A 29 7.72 -11.38 22.29
C LEU A 29 6.37 -12.07 22.03
N GLU A 30 5.61 -12.37 23.08
CA GLU A 30 4.27 -12.97 22.95
C GLU A 30 3.29 -12.00 22.28
N SER A 31 3.46 -10.69 22.46
CA SER A 31 2.62 -9.67 21.81
C SER A 31 2.79 -9.59 20.27
N LEU A 32 3.79 -10.28 19.71
CA LEU A 32 4.00 -10.41 18.27
C LEU A 32 3.37 -11.69 17.70
N ASP A 33 3.02 -12.66 18.55
CA ASP A 33 2.55 -13.98 18.12
C ASP A 33 1.09 -13.94 17.68
N GLU A 34 0.81 -14.59 16.56
CA GLU A 34 -0.48 -14.71 15.90
C GLU A 34 -1.15 -13.38 15.48
N VAL A 35 -0.46 -12.25 15.65
CA VAL A 35 -0.95 -10.92 15.28
C VAL A 35 -0.37 -10.50 13.92
N SER A 36 -1.25 -10.14 12.98
CA SER A 36 -0.83 -9.54 11.69
C SER A 36 0.05 -8.32 11.92
N ALA A 37 1.12 -8.18 11.14
CA ALA A 37 2.05 -7.07 11.26
C ALA A 37 1.39 -5.69 11.13
N SER A 38 0.24 -5.60 10.45
CA SER A 38 -0.57 -4.38 10.36
C SER A 38 -1.10 -3.87 11.70
N HIS A 39 -1.09 -4.68 12.76
CA HIS A 39 -1.60 -4.32 14.08
C HIS A 39 -0.48 -4.06 15.10
N TRP A 40 0.79 -4.14 14.71
CA TRP A 40 1.84 -3.84 15.67
C TRP A 40 1.93 -2.34 15.95
N GLY A 41 2.12 -1.99 17.23
CA GLY A 41 2.31 -0.63 17.67
C GLY A 41 3.79 -0.31 17.94
N ARG A 42 4.03 0.89 18.51
CA ARG A 42 5.36 1.38 18.86
C ARG A 42 6.21 0.40 19.66
N HIS A 43 5.59 -0.35 20.58
CA HIS A 43 6.29 -1.25 21.48
C HIS A 43 6.91 -2.42 20.72
N GLN A 44 6.12 -3.09 19.89
CA GLN A 44 6.55 -4.18 19.01
C GLN A 44 7.65 -3.72 18.02
N LEU A 45 7.47 -2.54 17.43
CA LEU A 45 8.43 -1.95 16.50
C LEU A 45 9.78 -1.65 17.16
N SER A 46 9.75 -1.14 18.39
CA SER A 46 10.95 -0.89 19.20
C SER A 46 11.73 -2.17 19.48
N ALA A 47 11.01 -3.26 19.74
CA ALA A 47 11.61 -4.53 20.03
C ALA A 47 12.24 -5.18 18.78
N LEU A 48 11.56 -5.09 17.63
CA LEU A 48 12.10 -5.53 16.33
C LEU A 48 13.38 -4.79 15.95
N ARG A 49 13.49 -3.50 16.27
CA ARG A 49 14.69 -2.71 16.00
C ARG A 49 15.93 -3.22 16.75
N VAL A 50 15.75 -3.80 17.93
CA VAL A 50 16.85 -4.43 18.68
C VAL A 50 17.32 -5.72 18.01
N LEU A 51 16.40 -6.47 17.40
CA LEU A 51 16.69 -7.75 16.76
C LEU A 51 17.36 -7.60 15.39
N VAL A 52 17.08 -6.52 14.66
CA VAL A 52 17.58 -6.33 13.29
C VAL A 52 18.89 -5.51 13.28
N PRO A 53 20.02 -6.07 12.79
CA PRO A 53 21.29 -5.36 12.70
C PRO A 53 21.20 -4.07 11.87
N LYS A 54 22.05 -3.08 12.18
CA LYS A 54 22.14 -1.85 11.38
C LYS A 54 22.63 -2.17 9.95
N PRO A 55 21.87 -1.83 8.90
CA PRO A 55 22.37 -1.97 7.54
C PRO A 55 23.49 -0.95 7.27
N LYS A 56 24.47 -1.33 6.45
CA LYS A 56 25.48 -0.41 5.93
C LYS A 56 24.84 0.38 4.79
N ASN A 57 24.67 1.69 4.97
CA ASN A 57 24.18 2.57 3.90
C ASN A 57 25.18 2.57 2.74
N ARG A 58 24.75 2.05 1.59
CA ARG A 58 25.53 2.05 0.34
C ARG A 58 24.60 2.38 -0.82
N LEU A 59 24.16 3.64 -0.89
CA LEU A 59 23.66 4.17 -2.15
C LEU A 59 24.75 5.08 -2.73
N PRO A 60 25.48 4.63 -3.76
CA PRO A 60 26.44 5.49 -4.43
C PRO A 60 25.71 6.64 -5.11
N SER A 61 26.08 7.87 -4.78
CA SER A 61 25.69 9.07 -5.53
C SER A 61 26.43 9.05 -6.87
N ARG A 62 25.73 8.73 -7.97
CA ARG A 62 26.31 8.70 -9.32
C ARG A 62 25.65 9.75 -10.22
N SER A 63 26.08 11.00 -10.09
CA SER A 63 25.69 12.08 -10.99
C SER A 63 26.15 11.86 -12.44
N ALA A 64 27.26 11.15 -12.64
CA ALA A 64 27.81 10.83 -13.96
C ALA A 64 26.90 9.88 -14.77
N PHE A 65 26.16 9.00 -14.11
CA PHE A 65 25.30 8.00 -14.77
C PHE A 65 24.31 8.64 -15.75
N TRP A 66 23.69 9.77 -15.37
CA TRP A 66 22.65 10.38 -16.20
C TRP A 66 23.18 11.17 -17.41
N GLN A 67 24.49 11.39 -17.51
CA GLN A 67 25.08 12.11 -18.65
C GLN A 67 25.09 11.26 -19.92
N ASP A 68 25.34 9.96 -19.78
CA ASP A 68 25.46 9.03 -20.91
C ASP A 68 24.10 8.52 -21.42
N HIS A 69 23.00 8.88 -20.72
CA HIS A 69 21.67 8.32 -20.95
C HIS A 69 20.61 9.40 -21.14
N CYS A 70 20.83 10.30 -22.11
CA CYS A 70 19.94 11.43 -22.39
C CYS A 70 18.49 11.02 -22.72
N GLY A 71 18.28 9.87 -23.39
CA GLY A 71 16.94 9.34 -23.68
C GLY A 71 16.17 8.92 -22.43
N ALA A 72 16.83 8.21 -21.51
CA ALA A 72 16.28 7.83 -20.21
C ALA A 72 15.86 9.08 -19.42
N ARG A 73 16.76 10.06 -19.37
CA ARG A 73 16.51 11.35 -18.72
C ARG A 73 15.29 12.05 -19.31
N ALA A 74 15.21 12.19 -20.63
CA ALA A 74 14.09 12.84 -21.30
C ALA A 74 12.74 12.11 -21.07
N ALA A 75 12.75 10.78 -20.96
CA ALA A 75 11.56 10.02 -20.60
C ALA A 75 11.11 10.29 -19.16
N LEU A 76 12.03 10.30 -18.21
CA LEU A 76 11.74 10.63 -16.80
C LEU A 76 11.33 12.10 -16.62
N GLU A 77 11.92 13.02 -17.38
CA GLU A 77 11.51 14.43 -17.39
C GLU A 77 10.05 14.59 -17.87
N ARG A 78 9.64 13.87 -18.92
CA ARG A 78 8.23 13.86 -19.36
C ARG A 78 7.29 13.25 -18.32
N LEU A 79 7.73 12.21 -17.62
CA LEU A 79 6.99 11.66 -16.49
C LEU A 79 6.84 12.70 -15.38
N VAL A 80 7.89 13.45 -15.03
CA VAL A 80 7.82 14.49 -13.99
C VAL A 80 6.97 15.69 -14.43
N GLN A 81 7.03 16.07 -15.70
CA GLN A 81 6.27 17.19 -16.26
C GLN A 81 4.75 16.94 -16.22
N GLY A 82 4.34 15.67 -16.22
CA GLY A 82 2.93 15.29 -16.22
C GLY A 82 2.33 15.28 -17.63
N PRO A 83 1.03 14.94 -17.75
CA PRO A 83 0.31 15.07 -19.00
C PRO A 83 0.09 16.56 -19.36
N GLU A 84 -0.17 16.85 -20.64
CA GLU A 84 -0.55 18.18 -21.10
C GLU A 84 -1.76 18.72 -20.32
N PRO A 85 -1.95 20.04 -20.18
CA PRO A 85 -3.10 20.62 -19.49
C PRO A 85 -4.45 20.13 -20.04
N SER A 86 -4.51 19.83 -21.34
CA SER A 86 -5.68 19.24 -22.00
C SER A 86 -5.97 17.80 -21.58
N ASP A 87 -5.01 17.10 -20.97
CA ASP A 87 -5.13 15.73 -20.50
C ASP A 87 -5.02 15.63 -18.97
N ASN A 88 -5.09 16.77 -18.30
CA ASN A 88 -4.96 16.88 -16.85
C ASN A 88 -6.06 16.10 -16.11
N ILE A 89 -5.65 15.46 -15.02
CA ILE A 89 -6.46 14.68 -14.08
C ILE A 89 -7.66 15.47 -13.52
N ASN A 90 -7.58 16.81 -13.51
CA ASN A 90 -8.64 17.67 -12.99
C ASN A 90 -9.82 17.89 -13.93
N ARG A 91 -9.80 17.32 -15.14
CA ARG A 91 -10.93 17.46 -16.08
C ARG A 91 -12.16 16.70 -15.58
N PRO A 92 -13.38 17.20 -15.88
CA PRO A 92 -14.61 16.49 -15.56
C PRO A 92 -14.72 15.12 -16.23
N THR A 93 -14.12 15.00 -17.42
CA THR A 93 -14.10 13.76 -18.20
C THR A 93 -12.66 13.43 -18.57
N PRO A 94 -12.01 12.47 -17.88
CA PRO A 94 -10.66 12.04 -18.24
C PRO A 94 -10.66 11.43 -19.65
N ARG A 95 -9.52 11.50 -20.36
CA ARG A 95 -9.36 10.74 -21.61
C ARG A 95 -9.26 9.24 -21.32
N SER A 96 -9.71 8.45 -22.29
CA SER A 96 -9.56 7.00 -22.23
C SER A 96 -8.09 6.59 -22.25
N GLU A 97 -7.80 5.42 -21.69
CA GLU A 97 -6.45 4.84 -21.69
C GLU A 97 -5.87 4.72 -23.11
N TYR A 98 -6.69 4.27 -24.06
CA TYR A 98 -6.31 4.20 -25.48
C TYR A 98 -5.91 5.57 -26.06
N ALA A 99 -6.67 6.63 -25.76
CA ALA A 99 -6.35 7.98 -26.25
C ALA A 99 -5.05 8.49 -25.64
N LEU A 100 -4.80 8.23 -24.36
CA LEU A 100 -3.56 8.59 -23.67
C LEU A 100 -2.36 7.79 -24.21
N GLN A 101 -2.51 6.48 -24.44
CA GLN A 101 -1.46 5.67 -25.04
C GLN A 101 -1.11 6.13 -26.46
N LYS A 102 -2.10 6.55 -27.25
CA LYS A 102 -1.86 7.12 -28.58
C LYS A 102 -1.11 8.47 -28.52
N ALA A 103 -1.37 9.28 -27.49
CA ALA A 103 -0.74 10.60 -27.33
C ALA A 103 0.67 10.53 -26.72
N TYR A 104 0.89 9.70 -25.71
CA TYR A 104 2.12 9.67 -24.90
C TYR A 104 2.96 8.39 -25.07
N GLY A 105 2.48 7.42 -25.83
CA GLY A 105 3.05 6.08 -25.93
C GLY A 105 2.49 5.11 -24.89
N THR A 106 2.70 3.81 -25.11
CA THR A 106 2.07 2.73 -24.32
C THR A 106 2.34 2.84 -22.82
N SER A 107 3.60 2.97 -22.40
CA SER A 107 3.95 2.98 -20.98
C SER A 107 3.50 4.25 -20.28
N LEU A 108 3.83 5.42 -20.83
CA LEU A 108 3.54 6.72 -20.19
C LEU A 108 2.04 7.02 -20.21
N GLY A 109 1.35 6.72 -21.32
CA GLY A 109 -0.10 6.85 -21.42
C GLY A 109 -0.85 5.93 -20.44
N SER A 110 -0.36 4.71 -20.20
CA SER A 110 -0.92 3.81 -19.18
C SER A 110 -0.74 4.36 -17.76
N THR A 111 0.41 4.95 -17.46
CA THR A 111 0.65 5.63 -16.17
C THR A 111 -0.34 6.76 -15.95
N TRP A 112 -0.57 7.60 -16.96
CA TRP A 112 -1.55 8.69 -16.87
C TRP A 112 -2.99 8.21 -16.78
N ALA A 113 -3.35 7.14 -17.49
CA ALA A 113 -4.66 6.53 -17.36
C ALA A 113 -4.90 5.98 -15.95
N ALA A 114 -3.90 5.33 -15.35
CA ALA A 114 -3.98 4.81 -13.99
C ALA A 114 -4.10 5.93 -12.96
N LEU A 115 -3.30 7.00 -13.09
CA LEU A 115 -3.37 8.17 -12.22
C LEU A 115 -4.73 8.88 -12.31
N ASN A 116 -5.28 9.04 -13.52
CA ASN A 116 -6.60 9.62 -13.72
C ASN A 116 -7.66 8.86 -12.93
N ARG A 117 -7.66 7.52 -12.98
CA ARG A 117 -8.62 6.68 -12.24
C ARG A 117 -8.44 6.83 -10.73
N LEU A 118 -7.19 6.80 -10.24
CA LEU A 118 -6.88 6.95 -8.82
C LEU A 118 -7.36 8.29 -8.24
N CYS A 119 -7.21 9.38 -8.99
CA CYS A 119 -7.64 10.70 -8.50
C CYS A 119 -9.16 10.94 -8.59
N GLN A 120 -9.86 10.21 -9.45
CA GLN A 120 -11.33 10.30 -9.55
C GLN A 120 -12.03 9.65 -8.36
N THR A 121 -11.51 8.54 -7.84
CA THR A 121 -12.10 7.89 -6.66
C THR A 121 -12.03 8.78 -5.41
N GLY A 122 -10.93 9.50 -5.21
CA GLY A 122 -10.81 10.43 -4.08
C GLY A 122 -11.84 11.55 -4.07
N LYS A 123 -12.30 12.02 -5.25
CA LYS A 123 -13.32 13.07 -5.35
C LYS A 123 -14.74 12.58 -5.03
N ALA A 124 -15.01 11.29 -5.26
CA ALA A 124 -16.31 10.69 -4.95
C ALA A 124 -16.51 10.52 -3.44
N GLU A 125 -15.45 10.10 -2.72
CA GLU A 125 -15.50 9.88 -1.27
C GLU A 125 -15.80 11.15 -0.47
N THR A 126 -15.27 12.31 -0.89
CA THR A 126 -15.48 13.58 -0.18
C THR A 126 -16.94 14.06 -0.23
N LYS A 127 -17.68 13.74 -1.31
CA LYS A 127 -19.07 14.20 -1.47
C LYS A 127 -20.05 13.46 -0.55
N HIS A 128 -19.73 12.24 -0.13
CA HIS A 128 -20.59 11.46 0.75
C HIS A 128 -20.46 11.81 2.23
N GLN A 129 -19.44 12.58 2.64
CA GLN A 129 -19.22 12.96 4.04
C GLN A 129 -19.85 14.31 4.45
N HIS A 130 -20.43 15.08 3.52
CA HIS A 130 -20.98 16.42 3.79
C HIS A 130 -22.52 16.49 3.71
N VAL A 131 -23.21 15.36 3.77
CA VAL A 131 -24.67 15.33 3.84
C VAL A 131 -25.05 14.96 5.27
N ASP A 132 -25.92 15.76 5.88
CA ASP A 132 -26.55 15.60 7.21
C ASP A 132 -25.87 16.28 8.41
N THR A 133 -25.95 17.61 8.48
CA THR A 133 -26.29 18.32 9.75
C THR A 133 -26.81 19.74 9.50
N ASP A 134 -27.71 19.93 8.53
CA ASP A 134 -28.59 21.10 8.57
C ASP A 134 -29.85 20.68 9.34
N ASP A 135 -29.80 20.92 10.65
CA ASP A 135 -30.94 20.87 11.57
C ASP A 135 -31.58 22.28 11.57
N PRO A 136 -32.70 22.50 10.85
CA PRO A 136 -33.30 23.81 10.72
C PRO A 136 -34.28 24.10 11.87
N ASP A 137 -33.94 23.85 13.13
CA ASP A 137 -34.84 24.12 14.28
C ASP A 137 -34.11 24.48 15.59
N ALA A 138 -33.13 25.37 15.57
CA ALA A 138 -32.50 25.91 16.79
C ALA A 138 -32.47 27.45 16.84
N GLU A 139 -33.61 28.10 16.61
CA GLU A 139 -33.91 29.39 17.25
C GLU A 139 -34.67 29.11 18.56
N LEU A 140 -34.03 29.36 19.71
CA LEU A 140 -34.56 30.22 20.79
C LEU A 140 -33.75 30.10 22.09
N ALA A 141 -33.49 31.29 22.65
CA ALA A 141 -33.20 31.61 24.05
C ALA A 141 -31.72 31.58 24.53
N GLY A 142 -31.27 32.78 24.90
CA GLY A 142 -30.93 32.99 26.32
C GLY A 142 -29.53 33.51 26.62
N HIS A 143 -29.44 34.82 26.85
CA HIS A 143 -28.33 35.49 27.53
C HIS A 143 -27.97 34.85 28.88
N GLY A 144 -26.66 34.83 29.20
CA GLY A 144 -26.16 34.52 30.54
C GLY A 144 -24.67 34.84 30.68
N THR A 145 -24.39 35.97 31.32
CA THR A 145 -23.07 36.52 31.65
C THR A 145 -22.35 35.79 32.79
N SER A 146 -21.01 35.94 32.82
CA SER A 146 -20.16 36.10 34.02
C SER A 146 -19.45 34.89 34.68
N THR A 147 -18.11 34.97 34.61
CA THR A 147 -17.11 34.95 35.71
C THR A 147 -16.70 33.67 36.47
N THR A 148 -15.39 33.69 36.84
CA THR A 148 -14.70 33.07 38.01
C THR A 148 -14.42 31.57 37.93
N SER A 149 -13.17 31.06 37.89
CA SER A 149 -11.99 31.12 38.78
C SER A 149 -11.76 29.74 39.43
N SER A 150 -10.66 29.06 39.05
CA SER A 150 -9.71 28.21 39.81
C SER A 150 -10.15 27.32 41.02
N PRO A 151 -9.30 26.38 41.51
CA PRO A 151 -8.61 25.25 40.87
C PRO A 151 -8.75 23.96 41.76
N PRO A 152 -7.76 23.03 41.93
CA PRO A 152 -8.01 21.58 41.85
C PRO A 152 -8.00 20.84 43.21
N ALA A 153 -8.54 19.63 43.23
CA ALA A 153 -8.38 18.66 44.31
C ALA A 153 -8.65 17.26 43.75
N ARG A 154 -8.09 16.14 44.20
CA ARG A 154 -6.97 15.79 45.07
C ARG A 154 -6.93 14.26 44.98
N LEU A 155 -5.73 13.70 44.95
CA LEU A 155 -5.45 12.27 45.04
C LEU A 155 -6.10 11.63 46.28
N THR A 156 -6.59 10.40 46.16
CA THR A 156 -6.38 9.33 47.16
C THR A 156 -6.54 7.94 46.54
N PRO A 157 -5.86 6.92 47.10
CA PRO A 157 -5.60 5.62 46.45
C PRO A 157 -6.30 4.41 47.10
N GLU A 158 -6.14 3.24 46.44
CA GLU A 158 -6.12 1.85 46.98
C GLU A 158 -7.44 1.23 47.52
N PRO A 159 -7.54 -0.10 47.75
CA PRO A 159 -6.62 -1.23 47.44
C PRO A 159 -7.27 -2.52 46.86
N GLU A 160 -6.37 -3.37 46.32
CA GLU A 160 -6.25 -4.84 46.47
C GLU A 160 -7.29 -5.89 46.01
N LYS A 161 -6.66 -7.01 45.55
CA LYS A 161 -7.02 -8.43 45.66
C LYS A 161 -8.01 -9.03 44.65
N ASN A 162 -7.49 -9.88 43.76
CA ASN A 162 -7.45 -11.31 44.09
C ASN A 162 -6.64 -12.15 43.10
N GLN A 163 -5.84 -13.04 43.69
CA GLN A 163 -5.15 -14.16 43.07
C GLN A 163 -6.18 -15.27 42.76
N ARG A 164 -6.06 -15.94 41.61
CA ARG A 164 -6.34 -17.38 41.53
C ARG A 164 -5.64 -18.04 40.35
N ALA A 165 -5.00 -19.16 40.67
CA ALA A 165 -4.23 -20.04 39.81
C ALA A 165 -5.11 -20.88 38.84
N PRO A 166 -4.51 -21.51 37.80
CA PRO A 166 -5.22 -22.23 36.75
C PRO A 166 -5.34 -23.74 37.03
N PRO A 167 -6.23 -24.45 36.31
CA PRO A 167 -5.84 -25.76 35.75
C PRO A 167 -6.59 -26.09 34.44
N PRO A 168 -6.42 -27.29 33.84
CA PRO A 168 -5.19 -27.92 33.41
C PRO A 168 -5.24 -28.32 31.92
N LEU A 169 -4.07 -28.78 31.44
CA LEU A 169 -3.80 -29.41 30.15
C LEU A 169 -4.78 -30.57 29.81
N HIS A 170 -5.32 -30.56 28.60
CA HIS A 170 -5.77 -31.77 27.92
C HIS A 170 -5.33 -31.77 26.45
N SER A 171 -4.63 -32.85 26.13
CA SER A 171 -4.17 -33.31 24.83
C SER A 171 -5.32 -33.92 24.02
N SER A 172 -5.38 -33.63 22.71
CA SER A 172 -5.49 -34.68 21.67
C SER A 172 -5.40 -34.12 20.25
N PRO A 173 -4.95 -34.93 19.28
CA PRO A 173 -4.68 -34.53 17.91
C PRO A 173 -5.91 -34.81 17.02
N GLU A 174 -6.24 -33.92 16.10
CA GLU A 174 -7.20 -34.28 15.04
C GLU A 174 -6.85 -33.66 13.68
N SER A 175 -6.53 -34.58 12.78
CA SER A 175 -6.41 -34.57 11.33
C SER A 175 -6.89 -33.35 10.54
N LEU A 176 -5.97 -32.84 9.72
CA LEU A 176 -6.23 -32.02 8.53
C LEU A 176 -6.88 -32.88 7.42
N PRO A 177 -7.96 -32.44 6.77
CA PRO A 177 -8.45 -33.08 5.56
C PRO A 177 -7.66 -32.63 4.32
N GLU A 178 -7.20 -33.62 3.55
CA GLU A 178 -6.60 -33.49 2.23
C GLU A 178 -7.54 -32.76 1.26
N GLN A 179 -7.14 -31.57 0.80
CA GLN A 179 -7.88 -30.86 -0.24
C GLN A 179 -7.41 -31.30 -1.63
N ARG A 180 -8.23 -32.17 -2.23
CA ARG A 180 -8.12 -32.67 -3.60
C ARG A 180 -7.96 -31.54 -4.62
N ARG A 181 -6.85 -31.56 -5.35
CA ARG A 181 -6.53 -30.68 -6.47
C ARG A 181 -7.39 -31.05 -7.69
N SER A 182 -8.47 -30.29 -7.94
CA SER A 182 -9.26 -30.41 -9.17
C SER A 182 -8.47 -29.92 -10.38
N LYS A 183 -8.22 -30.83 -11.33
CA LYS A 183 -7.65 -30.54 -12.66
C LYS A 183 -8.68 -29.75 -13.47
N ARG A 184 -8.38 -28.49 -13.81
CA ARG A 184 -9.22 -27.67 -14.70
C ARG A 184 -8.73 -27.82 -16.14
N THR A 185 -9.55 -28.48 -16.94
CA THR A 185 -9.45 -28.64 -18.39
C THR A 185 -9.59 -27.28 -19.09
N ARG A 186 -8.69 -26.97 -20.03
CA ARG A 186 -8.78 -25.79 -20.91
C ARG A 186 -9.78 -26.05 -22.05
N PRO A 187 -10.72 -25.14 -22.35
CA PRO A 187 -11.46 -25.18 -23.61
C PRO A 187 -10.69 -24.42 -24.70
N ASN A 188 -10.44 -25.11 -25.82
CA ASN A 188 -10.02 -24.53 -27.10
C ASN A 188 -11.24 -23.87 -27.76
N ASN A 189 -11.20 -22.56 -27.98
CA ASN A 189 -12.18 -21.88 -28.83
C ASN A 189 -11.48 -21.36 -30.09
N THR A 190 -11.70 -22.09 -31.18
CA THR A 190 -11.44 -21.65 -32.55
C THR A 190 -12.65 -20.81 -32.98
N VAL A 191 -12.45 -19.51 -33.21
CA VAL A 191 -13.48 -18.62 -33.76
C VAL A 191 -13.23 -18.46 -35.26
N THR A 192 -14.12 -19.03 -36.06
CA THR A 192 -14.23 -18.77 -37.50
C THR A 192 -15.08 -17.52 -37.74
N ASN A 193 -14.50 -16.52 -38.42
CA ASN A 193 -15.20 -15.32 -38.88
C ASN A 193 -16.05 -15.63 -40.11
N THR A 194 -17.36 -15.49 -40.00
CA THR A 194 -18.29 -15.41 -41.14
C THR A 194 -18.86 -13.99 -41.17
N TYR A 195 -18.52 -13.23 -42.21
CA TYR A 195 -19.05 -11.90 -42.48
C TYR A 195 -20.40 -12.03 -43.20
N GLU A 196 -21.47 -11.52 -42.58
CA GLU A 196 -22.77 -11.27 -43.21
C GLU A 196 -22.95 -9.75 -43.38
N PRO A 197 -23.35 -9.24 -44.56
CA PRO A 197 -23.53 -7.81 -44.79
C PRO A 197 -24.94 -7.37 -44.37
N LEU A 198 -25.04 -6.57 -43.32
CA LEU A 198 -26.30 -5.93 -42.91
C LEU A 198 -26.55 -4.62 -43.66
N ILE A 199 -27.76 -4.56 -44.20
CA ILE A 199 -28.31 -3.58 -45.13
C ILE A 199 -28.60 -2.26 -44.41
N SER A 200 -28.29 -1.17 -45.13
CA SER A 200 -28.54 0.23 -44.78
C SER A 200 -30.04 0.54 -44.61
N SER A 201 -30.40 1.29 -43.56
CA SER A 201 -31.67 2.03 -43.49
C SER A 201 -31.47 3.30 -42.67
N SER A 202 -31.81 4.43 -43.26
CA SER A 202 -31.80 5.78 -42.67
C SER A 202 -33.22 6.23 -42.27
N PRO A 203 -33.35 7.26 -41.40
CA PRO A 203 -34.34 7.28 -40.32
C PRO A 203 -35.59 8.09 -40.68
N SER A 204 -36.68 7.86 -39.93
CA SER A 204 -37.83 8.75 -39.96
C SER A 204 -38.53 8.82 -38.60
N VAL A 205 -38.85 10.06 -38.23
CA VAL A 205 -39.81 10.54 -37.22
C VAL A 205 -39.37 10.54 -35.74
N SER A 206 -39.02 11.76 -35.33
CA SER A 206 -38.94 12.29 -33.98
C SER A 206 -40.15 11.92 -33.12
N THR A 207 -39.93 11.02 -32.16
CA THR A 207 -40.78 10.90 -30.97
C THR A 207 -39.89 11.15 -29.76
N LYS A 208 -40.21 12.19 -28.98
CA LYS A 208 -39.47 12.56 -27.76
C LYS A 208 -39.66 11.47 -26.71
N GLN A 209 -38.79 10.47 -26.75
CA GLN A 209 -38.72 9.42 -25.75
C GLN A 209 -37.99 10.00 -24.51
N PRO A 210 -38.51 9.81 -23.29
CA PRO A 210 -37.79 10.20 -22.08
C PRO A 210 -36.46 9.45 -22.07
N SER A 211 -35.35 10.19 -21.95
CA SER A 211 -34.00 9.64 -21.87
C SER A 211 -33.96 8.64 -20.73
N SER A 212 -33.91 7.35 -21.06
CA SER A 212 -33.66 6.31 -20.08
C SER A 212 -32.35 6.67 -19.37
N PRO A 213 -32.30 6.64 -18.03
CA PRO A 213 -31.05 6.87 -17.33
C PRO A 213 -30.00 5.88 -17.87
N PRO A 214 -28.73 6.30 -18.02
CA PRO A 214 -27.69 5.40 -18.48
C PRO A 214 -27.70 4.15 -17.59
N TYR A 215 -27.87 3.00 -18.21
CA TYR A 215 -27.84 1.70 -17.54
C TYR A 215 -26.43 1.51 -16.97
N ILE A 216 -26.27 1.74 -15.67
CA ILE A 216 -25.09 1.38 -14.92
C ILE A 216 -25.38 0.02 -14.32
N ASN A 217 -24.55 -0.97 -14.65
CA ASN A 217 -24.73 -2.33 -14.15
C ASN A 217 -24.62 -2.30 -12.62
N GLU A 218 -25.56 -2.91 -11.88
CA GLU A 218 -25.56 -2.87 -10.41
C GLU A 218 -24.26 -3.47 -9.82
N GLU A 219 -23.65 -4.43 -10.51
CA GLU A 219 -22.32 -4.98 -10.17
C GLU A 219 -21.18 -3.96 -10.30
N GLU A 220 -21.28 -2.97 -11.20
CA GLU A 220 -20.31 -1.87 -11.33
C GLU A 220 -20.53 -0.77 -10.28
N SER A 221 -21.70 -0.77 -9.61
CA SER A 221 -22.06 0.25 -8.61
C SER A 221 -21.62 -0.09 -7.18
N VAL A 222 -21.15 -1.32 -6.95
CA VAL A 222 -20.61 -1.71 -5.64
C VAL A 222 -19.21 -1.12 -5.49
N VAL A 223 -19.11 -0.02 -4.74
CA VAL A 223 -17.84 0.57 -4.33
C VAL A 223 -17.10 -0.45 -3.47
N HIS A 224 -16.16 -1.19 -4.06
CA HIS A 224 -15.37 -2.17 -3.34
C HIS A 224 -14.44 -1.44 -2.36
N PRO A 225 -14.40 -1.80 -1.07
CA PRO A 225 -13.59 -1.10 -0.06
C PRO A 225 -12.07 -1.17 -0.30
N ALA A 226 -11.62 -2.02 -1.22
CA ALA A 226 -10.22 -2.11 -1.66
C ALA A 226 -9.93 -1.33 -2.95
N LEU A 227 -10.91 -0.64 -3.54
CA LEU A 227 -10.75 0.01 -4.84
C LEU A 227 -9.63 1.06 -4.83
N SER A 228 -9.49 1.85 -3.77
CA SER A 228 -8.41 2.85 -3.64
C SER A 228 -7.02 2.21 -3.55
N GLU A 229 -6.91 1.06 -2.87
CA GLU A 229 -5.69 0.27 -2.75
C GLU A 229 -5.29 -0.34 -4.11
N ASP A 230 -6.25 -0.92 -4.81
CA ASP A 230 -6.04 -1.52 -6.14
C ASP A 230 -5.66 -0.47 -7.19
N LEU A 231 -6.28 0.71 -7.15
CA LEU A 231 -5.93 1.82 -8.01
C LEU A 231 -4.55 2.40 -7.68
N THR A 232 -4.20 2.49 -6.40
CA THR A 232 -2.86 2.91 -5.97
C THR A 232 -1.81 1.91 -6.46
N HIS A 233 -2.06 0.62 -6.28
CA HIS A 233 -1.21 -0.45 -6.78
C HIS A 233 -1.07 -0.39 -8.31
N ARG A 234 -2.16 -0.22 -9.05
CA ARG A 234 -2.15 -0.12 -10.52
C ARG A 234 -1.37 1.10 -11.00
N PHE A 235 -1.53 2.25 -10.34
CA PHE A 235 -0.75 3.44 -10.65
C PHE A 235 0.74 3.23 -10.37
N ALA A 236 1.10 2.77 -9.17
CA ALA A 236 2.48 2.48 -8.79
C ALA A 236 3.13 1.47 -9.76
N SER A 237 2.40 0.42 -10.13
CA SER A 237 2.84 -0.59 -11.09
C SER A 237 3.15 0.01 -12.47
N ALA A 238 2.24 0.82 -13.02
CA ALA A 238 2.45 1.46 -14.32
C ALA A 238 3.61 2.47 -14.26
N PHE A 239 3.68 3.25 -13.18
CA PHE A 239 4.74 4.22 -12.93
C PHE A 239 6.12 3.55 -12.86
N ILE A 240 6.27 2.51 -12.01
CA ILE A 240 7.53 1.78 -11.84
C ILE A 240 7.93 1.10 -13.15
N ARG A 241 7.01 0.43 -13.84
CA ARG A 241 7.30 -0.19 -15.15
C ARG A 241 7.75 0.84 -16.17
N HIS A 242 7.12 2.02 -16.21
CA HIS A 242 7.57 3.08 -17.11
C HIS A 242 9.00 3.53 -16.79
N ILE A 243 9.37 3.67 -15.52
CA ILE A 243 10.75 3.93 -15.11
C ILE A 243 11.66 2.81 -15.59
N LEU A 244 11.34 1.54 -15.27
CA LEU A 244 12.18 0.39 -15.63
C LEU A 244 12.40 0.26 -17.13
N TYR A 245 11.40 0.54 -17.97
CA TYR A 245 11.53 0.51 -19.42
C TYR A 245 12.44 1.62 -19.99
N ASN A 246 12.68 2.68 -19.22
CA ASN A 246 13.43 3.84 -19.71
C ASN A 246 14.76 4.02 -19.00
N ILE A 247 15.03 3.34 -17.89
CA ILE A 247 16.36 3.34 -17.29
C ILE A 247 17.31 2.43 -18.08
N PRO A 248 18.59 2.78 -18.18
CA PRO A 248 19.62 1.89 -18.70
C PRO A 248 19.70 0.61 -17.88
N THR A 249 19.80 -0.53 -18.56
CA THR A 249 19.99 -1.84 -17.94
C THR A 249 21.35 -2.40 -18.31
N ASP A 250 21.94 -3.16 -17.38
CA ASP A 250 23.07 -4.03 -17.66
C ASP A 250 22.55 -5.36 -18.23
N ASP A 251 23.31 -5.98 -19.14
CA ASP A 251 22.95 -7.27 -19.74
C ASP A 251 23.03 -8.41 -18.70
N GLU A 252 23.90 -8.27 -17.70
CA GLU A 252 24.11 -9.31 -16.69
C GLU A 252 22.99 -9.33 -15.63
N HIS A 253 22.53 -8.15 -15.22
CA HIS A 253 21.56 -7.97 -14.15
C HIS A 253 20.55 -6.89 -14.49
N HIS A 254 19.27 -7.24 -14.50
CA HIS A 254 18.18 -6.29 -14.69
C HIS A 254 17.21 -6.32 -13.50
N VAL A 255 16.51 -5.21 -13.35
CA VAL A 255 15.47 -5.06 -12.34
C VAL A 255 14.12 -5.24 -13.03
N ASP A 256 13.33 -6.17 -12.53
CA ASP A 256 11.95 -6.40 -12.97
C ASP A 256 10.96 -5.98 -11.88
N PHE A 257 9.71 -5.72 -12.27
CA PHE A 257 8.64 -5.40 -11.35
C PHE A 257 7.59 -6.52 -11.29
N ASP A 258 7.49 -7.11 -10.11
CA ASP A 258 6.52 -8.13 -9.76
C ASP A 258 5.29 -7.47 -9.13
N ASP A 259 4.13 -7.59 -9.77
CA ASP A 259 2.86 -7.03 -9.31
C ASP A 259 1.94 -8.08 -8.67
N HIS A 260 2.48 -9.25 -8.36
CA HIS A 260 1.72 -10.29 -7.68
C HIS A 260 1.60 -9.98 -6.19
N ARG A 261 0.36 -9.92 -5.71
CA ARG A 261 0.08 -9.88 -4.28
C ARG A 261 0.37 -11.24 -3.66
N LEU A 262 1.25 -11.27 -2.65
CA LEU A 262 1.62 -12.50 -1.94
C LEU A 262 1.20 -12.41 -0.47
N SER A 263 0.62 -13.49 0.05
CA SER A 263 0.45 -13.66 1.49
C SER A 263 1.68 -14.37 2.06
N LEU A 264 2.49 -13.63 2.82
CA LEU A 264 3.71 -14.12 3.44
C LEU A 264 3.42 -14.57 4.87
N LYS A 265 3.55 -15.86 5.11
CA LYS A 265 3.53 -16.43 6.47
C LYS A 265 4.96 -16.46 7.01
N CYS A 266 5.17 -15.90 8.19
CA CYS A 266 6.46 -15.88 8.86
C CYS A 266 6.37 -16.67 10.17
N ARG A 267 7.39 -17.47 10.46
CA ARG A 267 7.58 -18.09 11.77
C ARG A 267 9.02 -17.83 12.24
N LEU A 268 9.16 -17.17 13.38
CA LEU A 268 10.45 -16.85 13.99
C LEU A 268 10.95 -18.04 14.84
N GLU A 269 12.25 -18.07 15.11
CA GLU A 269 12.88 -19.10 15.96
C GLU A 269 12.30 -19.13 17.38
N SER A 270 11.79 -18.00 17.86
CA SER A 270 11.10 -17.87 19.15
C SER A 270 9.73 -18.55 19.20
N GLY A 271 9.25 -19.14 18.11
CA GLY A 271 7.93 -19.76 18.00
C GLY A 271 6.85 -18.85 17.42
N ILE A 272 7.07 -17.53 17.49
CA ILE A 272 6.17 -16.46 17.02
C ILE A 272 5.83 -16.64 15.54
N SER A 273 4.55 -16.61 15.20
CA SER A 273 4.06 -16.67 13.83
C SER A 273 3.15 -15.49 13.49
N TYR A 274 3.27 -14.96 12.28
CA TYR A 274 2.39 -13.90 11.79
C TYR A 274 2.24 -13.96 10.27
N THR A 275 1.22 -13.28 9.74
CA THR A 275 1.01 -13.12 8.30
C THR A 275 1.18 -11.66 7.89
N SER A 276 1.73 -11.44 6.70
CA SER A 276 1.76 -10.15 6.03
C SER A 276 1.31 -10.30 4.58
N ILE A 277 0.76 -9.22 4.00
CA ILE A 277 0.40 -9.16 2.58
C ILE A 277 1.46 -8.29 1.91
N ASP A 278 2.03 -8.75 0.83
CA ASP A 278 3.04 -8.05 0.04
C ASP A 278 2.40 -7.66 -1.30
N ASP A 279 2.38 -6.37 -1.64
CA ASP A 279 1.76 -5.85 -2.86
C ASP A 279 2.70 -5.88 -4.07
N GLY A 280 3.74 -6.72 -4.02
CA GLY A 280 4.72 -6.86 -5.09
C GLY A 280 6.00 -6.09 -4.80
N GLY A 281 6.75 -5.74 -5.85
CA GLY A 281 7.99 -4.99 -5.71
C GLY A 281 9.01 -5.24 -6.80
N LEU A 282 10.26 -4.91 -6.51
CA LEU A 282 11.36 -5.01 -7.48
C LEU A 282 12.15 -6.29 -7.28
N LEU A 283 12.27 -7.08 -8.34
CA LEU A 283 13.09 -8.27 -8.41
C LEU A 283 14.41 -7.97 -9.11
N LEU A 284 15.51 -8.50 -8.59
CA LEU A 284 16.76 -8.61 -9.33
C LEU A 284 16.74 -9.93 -10.10
N VAL A 285 16.94 -9.85 -11.41
CA VAL A 285 16.91 -10.98 -12.32
C VAL A 285 18.21 -11.00 -13.11
N ALA A 286 18.84 -12.17 -13.21
CA ALA A 286 19.98 -12.41 -14.10
C ALA A 286 19.58 -13.25 -15.30
N ASP A 287 20.33 -13.07 -16.39
CA ASP A 287 20.20 -13.85 -17.62
C ASP A 287 18.75 -13.88 -18.17
N SER A 288 17.98 -12.81 -17.95
CA SER A 288 16.57 -12.67 -18.35
C SER A 288 15.59 -13.72 -17.79
N ALA A 289 16.02 -14.62 -16.92
CA ALA A 289 15.19 -15.75 -16.48
C ALA A 289 15.35 -16.10 -15.00
N ARG A 290 16.53 -15.89 -14.41
CA ARG A 290 16.82 -16.33 -13.04
C ARG A 290 16.62 -15.19 -12.06
N VAL A 291 15.58 -15.31 -11.23
CA VAL A 291 15.35 -14.37 -10.12
C VAL A 291 16.40 -14.58 -9.03
N HIS A 292 17.29 -13.62 -8.82
CA HIS A 292 18.24 -13.60 -7.71
C HIS A 292 17.55 -13.27 -6.38
N GLY A 293 16.53 -12.43 -6.44
CA GLY A 293 15.69 -12.13 -5.29
C GLY A 293 15.05 -10.75 -5.37
N ARG A 294 14.10 -10.50 -4.48
CA ARG A 294 13.47 -9.19 -4.31
C ARG A 294 14.41 -8.21 -3.61
N ILE A 295 14.56 -7.03 -4.17
CA ILE A 295 15.41 -5.92 -3.70
C ILE A 295 14.61 -4.73 -3.15
N ALA A 296 13.32 -4.62 -3.49
CA ALA A 296 12.39 -3.67 -2.88
C ALA A 296 10.98 -4.26 -2.82
N ILE A 297 10.20 -3.85 -1.82
CA ILE A 297 8.80 -4.26 -1.62
C ILE A 297 7.92 -3.05 -1.93
N LEU A 298 6.80 -3.29 -2.62
CA LEU A 298 5.73 -2.32 -2.80
C LEU A 298 4.66 -2.59 -1.74
N GLU A 299 4.21 -1.52 -1.10
CA GLU A 299 3.07 -1.54 -0.19
C GLU A 299 2.06 -0.49 -0.68
N ALA A 300 0.95 -0.97 -1.22
CA ALA A 300 -0.15 -0.11 -1.66
C ALA A 300 -1.10 0.08 -0.49
N LYS A 301 -1.46 1.34 -0.20
CA LYS A 301 -2.42 1.65 0.86
C LYS A 301 -3.61 2.42 0.36
N ARG A 302 -4.76 2.15 0.97
CA ARG A 302 -6.04 2.82 0.72
C ARG A 302 -5.94 4.33 0.84
N ASN A 303 -5.14 4.81 1.80
CA ASN A 303 -4.95 6.24 2.05
C ASN A 303 -3.47 6.59 2.01
N LEU A 304 -3.10 7.59 1.21
CA LEU A 304 -1.79 8.23 1.35
C LEU A 304 -1.68 8.80 2.77
N ALA A 305 -0.52 8.63 3.40
CA ALA A 305 -0.26 9.17 4.72
C ALA A 305 -0.48 10.68 4.71
N SER A 306 -0.98 11.24 5.83
CA SER A 306 -1.06 12.69 5.95
C SER A 306 0.34 13.29 5.77
N ILE A 307 0.39 14.37 4.99
CA ILE A 307 1.59 15.18 4.86
C ILE A 307 1.40 16.34 5.83
N ASP A 308 2.19 16.36 6.89
CA ASP A 308 2.27 17.50 7.80
C ASP A 308 3.55 18.27 7.49
N SER A 309 3.42 19.54 7.12
CA SER A 309 4.55 20.44 6.91
C SER A 309 5.59 19.89 5.90
N GLY A 310 5.10 19.26 4.82
CA GLY A 310 5.93 18.63 3.78
C GLY A 310 6.59 17.31 4.21
N ARG A 311 6.25 16.77 5.39
CA ARG A 311 6.74 15.48 5.88
C ARG A 311 5.61 14.47 5.89
N HIS A 312 5.86 13.30 5.31
CA HIS A 312 4.94 12.18 5.42
C HIS A 312 4.93 11.65 6.85
N ILE A 313 3.75 11.59 7.47
CA ILE A 313 3.56 10.95 8.76
C ILE A 313 3.29 9.47 8.53
N LEU A 314 4.27 8.62 8.82
CA LEU A 314 4.08 7.17 8.82
C LEU A 314 3.54 6.73 10.18
N THR A 315 2.31 6.18 10.22
CA THR A 315 1.72 5.65 11.45
C THR A 315 2.44 4.38 11.90
N ASP A 316 2.34 4.05 13.19
CA ASP A 316 2.98 2.86 13.76
C ASP A 316 2.48 1.58 13.05
N GLU A 317 1.18 1.51 12.73
CA GLU A 317 0.57 0.37 12.02
C GLU A 317 1.17 0.16 10.63
N ARG A 318 1.38 1.25 9.87
CA ARG A 318 1.97 1.18 8.52
C ARG A 318 3.43 0.77 8.59
N PHE A 319 4.16 1.36 9.53
CA PHE A 319 5.56 1.04 9.72
C PHE A 319 5.71 -0.43 10.17
N ALA A 320 4.83 -0.91 11.02
CA ALA A 320 4.77 -2.30 11.45
C ALA A 320 4.55 -3.28 10.30
N GLN A 321 3.62 -2.97 9.40
CA GLN A 321 3.40 -3.81 8.24
C GLN A 321 4.62 -3.88 7.33
N LEU A 322 5.26 -2.74 7.03
CA LEU A 322 6.49 -2.68 6.23
C LEU A 322 7.60 -3.53 6.85
N ILE A 323 7.78 -3.44 8.18
CA ILE A 323 8.78 -4.25 8.88
C ILE A 323 8.40 -5.72 8.89
N GLY A 324 7.14 -6.07 9.11
CA GLY A 324 6.67 -7.45 9.08
C GLY A 324 6.88 -8.12 7.74
N GLN A 325 6.61 -7.43 6.63
CA GLN A 325 6.91 -7.95 5.29
C GLN A 325 8.41 -8.14 5.09
N ALA A 326 9.21 -7.11 5.41
CA ALA A 326 10.66 -7.18 5.26
C ALA A 326 11.26 -8.35 6.07
N LEU A 327 10.76 -8.57 7.29
CA LEU A 327 11.16 -9.67 8.15
C LEU A 327 10.68 -11.02 7.61
N ALA A 328 9.42 -11.14 7.16
CA ALA A 328 8.90 -12.36 6.55
C ALA A 328 9.72 -12.79 5.32
N ILE A 329 10.11 -11.83 4.47
CA ILE A 329 11.01 -12.11 3.33
C ILE A 329 12.41 -12.52 3.81
N ALA A 330 12.95 -11.85 4.84
CA ALA A 330 14.29 -12.14 5.34
C ALA A 330 14.41 -13.52 5.99
N VAL A 331 13.35 -13.98 6.67
CA VAL A 331 13.30 -15.29 7.36
C VAL A 331 13.03 -16.43 6.37
N ASN A 332 12.13 -16.23 5.41
CA ASN A 332 11.74 -17.27 4.46
C ASN A 332 12.74 -17.48 3.32
N ARG A 333 13.86 -16.75 3.27
CA ARG A 333 14.87 -16.88 2.21
C ARG A 333 16.06 -17.76 2.61
N PRO A 334 16.25 -18.92 1.97
CA PRO A 334 17.43 -19.76 2.21
C PRO A 334 18.71 -19.16 1.63
N GLN A 335 18.63 -18.27 0.63
CA GLN A 335 19.78 -17.55 0.06
C GLN A 335 19.59 -16.04 0.22
N LYS A 336 20.39 -15.44 1.10
CA LYS A 336 20.49 -13.98 1.24
C LYS A 336 21.38 -13.47 0.12
N TRP A 337 20.82 -12.67 -0.81
CA TRP A 337 21.66 -11.92 -1.74
C TRP A 337 22.56 -10.98 -0.93
N ALA A 338 23.87 -11.22 -0.99
CA ALA A 338 24.86 -10.46 -0.22
C ALA A 338 25.28 -9.14 -0.91
N GLY A 339 24.59 -8.75 -1.98
CA GLY A 339 25.02 -7.70 -2.90
C GLY A 339 26.07 -8.21 -3.91
N LEU A 340 26.46 -7.35 -4.86
CA LEU A 340 27.65 -7.59 -5.67
C LEU A 340 28.88 -7.67 -4.73
N GLN A 341 29.48 -8.84 -4.67
CA GLN A 341 30.81 -9.02 -4.09
C GLN A 341 31.78 -8.51 -5.14
N HIS A 342 32.27 -7.27 -4.99
CA HIS A 342 33.39 -6.80 -5.80
C HIS A 342 34.59 -7.68 -5.48
N THR A 343 34.90 -8.62 -6.36
CA THR A 343 36.12 -9.45 -6.34
C THR A 343 37.31 -8.69 -6.90
#